data_AF-R6HS07-F1
#
_entry.id   AF-R6HS07-F1
#
_cell.length_a   1.000
_cell.length_b   1.000
_cell.length_c   1.000
_cell.angle_alpha   90.00
_cell.angle_beta   90.00
_cell.angle_gamma   90.00
#
_symmetry.space_group_name_H-M   'P 1'
#
loop_
_entity.id
_entity.type
_entity.pdbx_description
1 polymer ?
#
loop_
_entity_poly.entity_id
_entity_poly.type
_entity_poly.pdbx_seq_one_letter_code
_entity_poly.pdbx_strand_id
1 'polypeptide(L)'
;MSILDILIIIILVFGIYRGFKYGFVRSAVSLVGSLFVFVGAYYLKNPLSVLMYENLPFHTFGGIFSGIAALNIIFYEAISYIICLIVLSAILKIIIKLTGIIDKLISATIILALPSKLIGAFLKVLEYYIYTFIILFVLASIPFFTPYFKESTVAPAILSKTPVISKMTNNVYNSIMDIYDVCLKYDGVSDKSKGNEESIRILLKYDVISEESVKKLNEKGKLKINNLDEILSEKERNDKNDKIS
;
A
#
# COMPACT_ATOMS: atom_id res chain seq x y z
N MET A 1 -22.71 -6.27 6.21
CA MET A 1 -21.38 -5.78 6.64
C MET A 1 -20.45 -6.97 6.65
N SER A 2 -19.34 -6.88 5.91
CA SER A 2 -18.37 -7.97 5.83
C SER A 2 -17.48 -8.03 7.08
N ILE A 3 -16.72 -9.11 7.22
CA ILE A 3 -15.76 -9.25 8.33
C ILE A 3 -14.69 -8.16 8.32
N LEU A 4 -14.35 -7.66 7.11
CA LEU A 4 -13.39 -6.59 6.92
C LEU A 4 -13.96 -5.24 7.41
N ASP A 5 -15.25 -4.97 7.18
CA ASP A 5 -15.93 -3.77 7.69
C ASP A 5 -15.92 -3.75 9.24
N ILE A 6 -16.17 -4.89 9.88
CA ILE A 6 -16.14 -5.03 11.34
C ILE A 6 -14.73 -4.75 11.90
N LEU A 7 -13.70 -5.31 11.27
CA LEU A 7 -12.31 -5.10 11.67
C LEU A 7 -11.91 -3.61 11.56
N ILE A 8 -12.32 -2.93 10.50
CA ILE A 8 -12.11 -1.49 10.33
C ILE A 8 -12.72 -0.71 11.51
N ILE A 9 -13.96 -1.01 11.88
CA ILE A 9 -14.64 -0.32 12.99
C ILE A 9 -13.90 -0.54 14.31
N ILE A 10 -13.47 -1.77 14.59
CA ILE A 10 -12.71 -2.10 15.80
C ILE A 10 -11.42 -1.26 15.88
N ILE A 11 -10.69 -1.12 14.78
CA ILE A 11 -9.46 -0.32 14.73
C ILE A 11 -9.76 1.15 15.04
N LEU A 12 -10.84 1.71 14.46
CA LEU A 12 -11.23 3.11 14.70
C LEU A 12 -11.67 3.35 16.14
N VAL A 13 -12.46 2.44 16.73
CA VAL A 13 -12.88 2.51 18.14
C VAL A 13 -11.66 2.44 19.07
N PHE A 14 -10.67 1.61 18.73
CA PHE A 14 -9.42 1.56 19.48
C PHE A 14 -8.63 2.87 19.38
N GLY A 15 -8.72 3.57 18.25
CA GLY A 15 -8.23 4.94 18.09
C GLY A 15 -8.85 5.91 19.10
N ILE A 16 -10.18 5.89 19.25
CA ILE A 16 -10.91 6.71 20.24
C ILE A 16 -10.34 6.45 21.64
N TYR A 17 -10.27 5.19 22.05
CA TYR A 17 -9.77 4.80 23.37
C TYR A 17 -8.33 5.27 23.61
N ARG A 18 -7.44 5.10 22.63
CA ARG A 18 -6.05 5.58 22.73
C ARG A 18 -5.98 7.11 22.81
N GLY A 19 -6.81 7.82 22.06
CA GLY A 19 -6.82 9.28 22.05
C GLY A 19 -7.34 9.89 23.34
N PHE A 20 -8.35 9.29 23.96
CA PHE A 20 -8.78 9.67 25.32
C PHE A 20 -7.68 9.50 26.36
N LYS A 21 -6.77 8.53 26.19
CA LYS A 21 -5.61 8.37 27.07
C LYS A 21 -4.46 9.34 26.76
N TYR A 22 -4.28 9.68 25.49
CA TYR A 22 -3.13 10.48 25.04
C TYR A 22 -3.37 11.99 25.24
N GLY A 23 -4.62 12.45 25.15
CA GLY A 23 -4.94 13.87 25.16
C GLY A 23 -4.46 14.58 23.89
N PHE A 24 -4.71 15.88 23.80
CA PHE A 24 -4.50 16.66 22.58
C PHE A 24 -3.05 16.62 22.08
N VAL A 25 -2.10 17.09 22.90
CA VAL A 25 -0.70 17.31 22.48
C VAL A 25 -0.05 16.02 21.98
N ARG A 26 -0.15 14.93 22.75
CA ARG A 26 0.47 13.65 22.38
C ARG A 26 -0.20 13.06 21.14
N SER A 27 -1.52 13.20 20.99
CA SER A 27 -2.21 12.77 19.78
C SER A 27 -1.79 13.57 18.55
N ALA A 28 -1.64 14.89 18.67
CA ALA A 28 -1.21 15.75 17.55
C ALA A 28 0.20 15.40 17.07
N VAL A 29 1.16 15.28 18.00
CA VAL A 29 2.55 14.88 17.67
C VAL A 29 2.58 13.50 17.02
N SER A 30 1.80 12.54 17.55
CA SER A 30 1.71 11.19 16.99
C SER A 30 1.13 11.19 15.57
N LEU A 31 0.04 11.93 15.34
CA LEU A 31 -0.58 12.05 14.02
C LEU A 31 0.39 12.62 12.99
N VAL A 32 1.02 13.76 13.29
CA VAL A 32 2.00 14.39 12.40
C VAL A 32 3.17 13.46 12.12
N GLY A 33 3.72 12.83 13.16
CA GLY A 33 4.79 11.85 13.03
C GLY A 33 4.40 10.66 12.16
N SER A 34 3.19 10.13 12.33
CA SER A 34 2.66 9.02 11.53
C SER A 34 2.57 9.41 10.05
N LEU A 35 2.09 10.62 9.73
CA LEU A 35 2.02 11.13 8.36
C LEU A 35 3.41 11.19 7.71
N PHE A 36 4.41 11.70 8.43
CA PHE A 36 5.79 11.70 7.93
C PHE A 36 6.31 10.30 7.65
N VAL A 37 6.05 9.34 8.54
CA VAL A 37 6.44 7.94 8.34
C VAL A 37 5.75 7.35 7.12
N PHE A 38 4.46 7.60 6.91
CA PHE A 38 3.72 7.02 5.81
C PHE A 38 4.15 7.55 4.45
N VAL A 39 4.28 8.87 4.33
CA VAL A 39 4.72 9.53 3.11
C VAL A 39 6.17 9.16 2.83
N GLY A 40 7.05 9.23 3.84
CA GLY A 40 8.44 8.81 3.70
C GLY A 40 8.56 7.35 3.26
N ALA A 41 7.85 6.44 3.92
CA ALA A 41 7.88 5.02 3.57
C ALA A 41 7.39 4.77 2.15
N TYR A 42 6.39 5.53 1.68
CA TYR A 42 5.84 5.34 0.34
C TYR A 42 6.87 5.65 -0.74
N TYR A 43 7.67 6.71 -0.57
CA TYR A 43 8.73 7.03 -1.51
C TYR A 43 9.95 6.10 -1.37
N LEU A 44 10.29 5.69 -0.14
CA LEU A 44 11.43 4.80 0.10
C LEU A 44 11.15 3.34 -0.32
N LYS A 45 9.88 2.92 -0.46
CA LYS A 45 9.56 1.54 -0.84
C LYS A 45 10.06 1.19 -2.24
N ASN A 46 10.04 2.13 -3.18
CA ASN A 46 10.32 1.86 -4.59
C ASN A 46 11.76 1.37 -4.85
N PRO A 47 12.83 2.05 -4.39
CA PRO A 47 14.18 1.52 -4.56
C PRO A 47 14.38 0.18 -3.83
N LEU A 48 13.71 -0.02 -2.69
CA LEU A 48 13.77 -1.27 -1.96
C LEU A 48 13.04 -2.40 -2.71
N SER A 49 11.87 -2.13 -3.29
CA SER A 49 11.10 -3.12 -4.04
C SER A 49 11.87 -3.58 -5.28
N VAL A 50 12.48 -2.65 -6.01
CA VAL A 50 13.38 -2.94 -7.14
C VAL A 50 14.49 -3.88 -6.71
N LEU A 51 15.20 -3.55 -5.63
CA LEU A 51 16.27 -4.39 -5.09
C LEU A 51 15.73 -5.79 -4.74
N MET A 52 14.55 -5.87 -4.13
CA MET A 52 13.95 -7.14 -3.72
C MET A 52 13.52 -7.98 -4.92
N TYR A 53 12.61 -7.50 -5.78
CA TYR A 53 12.08 -8.32 -6.87
C TYR A 53 13.17 -8.67 -7.90
N GLU A 54 14.22 -7.87 -8.07
CA GLU A 54 15.30 -8.19 -8.99
C GLU A 54 16.26 -9.25 -8.45
N ASN A 55 16.45 -9.36 -7.13
CA ASN A 55 17.47 -10.21 -6.53
C ASN A 55 16.91 -11.41 -5.74
N LEU A 56 15.67 -11.33 -5.25
CA LEU A 56 15.03 -12.42 -4.51
C LEU A 56 14.26 -13.37 -5.44
N PRO A 57 14.05 -14.64 -5.04
CA PRO A 57 13.35 -15.62 -5.88
C PRO A 57 11.87 -15.27 -6.09
N PHE A 58 11.32 -15.57 -7.26
CA PHE A 58 9.87 -15.50 -7.46
C PHE A 58 9.22 -16.80 -6.98
N HIS A 59 8.06 -16.67 -6.36
CA HIS A 59 7.27 -17.78 -5.86
C HIS A 59 6.04 -17.99 -6.74
N THR A 60 5.59 -19.23 -6.82
CA THR A 60 4.31 -19.55 -7.47
C THR A 60 3.19 -19.43 -6.44
N PHE A 61 2.18 -18.62 -6.74
CA PHE A 61 0.99 -18.50 -5.91
C PHE A 61 0.03 -19.68 -6.14
N GLY A 62 -0.83 -19.97 -5.16
CA GLY A 62 -1.83 -21.03 -5.26
C GLY A 62 -3.15 -20.59 -5.90
N GLY A 63 -3.97 -21.55 -6.31
CA GLY A 63 -5.33 -21.32 -6.81
C GLY A 63 -5.39 -20.50 -8.10
N ILE A 64 -6.35 -19.57 -8.17
CA ILE A 64 -6.58 -18.72 -9.34
C ILE A 64 -5.35 -17.88 -9.74
N PHE A 65 -4.47 -17.60 -8.77
CA PHE A 65 -3.25 -16.80 -8.92
C PHE A 65 -2.04 -17.57 -9.45
N SER A 66 -2.12 -18.89 -9.49
CA SER A 66 -1.04 -19.73 -10.01
C SER A 66 -0.69 -19.35 -11.45
N GLY A 67 0.59 -19.39 -11.79
CA GLY A 67 1.10 -19.07 -13.14
C GLY A 67 1.26 -17.57 -13.45
N ILE A 68 0.85 -16.66 -12.55
CA ILE A 68 0.98 -15.21 -12.74
C ILE A 68 2.20 -14.69 -11.97
N ALA A 69 3.37 -14.73 -12.63
CA ALA A 69 4.64 -14.27 -12.05
C ALA A 69 4.63 -12.79 -11.65
N ALA A 70 3.89 -11.94 -12.39
CA ALA A 70 3.74 -10.50 -12.13
C ALA A 70 3.29 -10.18 -10.69
N LEU A 71 2.51 -11.05 -10.05
CA LEU A 71 2.07 -10.90 -8.66
C LEU A 71 3.22 -10.82 -7.66
N ASN A 72 4.39 -11.40 -7.98
CA ASN A 72 5.58 -11.28 -7.14
C ASN A 72 6.07 -9.83 -7.04
N ILE A 73 5.91 -9.03 -8.09
CA ILE A 73 6.33 -7.61 -8.09
C ILE A 73 5.49 -6.85 -7.05
N ILE A 74 4.17 -7.02 -7.08
CA ILE A 74 3.24 -6.42 -6.11
C ILE A 74 3.55 -6.92 -4.69
N PHE A 75 3.83 -8.21 -4.53
CA PHE A 75 4.18 -8.78 -3.24
C PHE A 75 5.45 -8.13 -2.66
N TYR A 76 6.50 -7.97 -3.47
CA TYR A 76 7.73 -7.30 -3.06
C TYR A 76 7.55 -5.80 -2.82
N GLU A 77 6.66 -5.13 -3.55
CA GLU A 77 6.25 -3.76 -3.25
C GLU A 77 5.64 -3.64 -1.84
N ALA A 78 4.70 -4.54 -1.51
CA ALA A 78 4.02 -4.54 -0.22
C ALA A 78 4.99 -4.80 0.92
N ILE A 79 5.86 -5.81 0.78
CA ILE A 79 6.90 -6.09 1.79
C ILE A 79 7.84 -4.91 1.97
N SER A 80 8.29 -4.31 0.88
CA SER A 80 9.18 -3.14 0.93
C SER A 80 8.53 -1.99 1.69
N TYR A 81 7.23 -1.74 1.44
CA TYR A 81 6.51 -0.70 2.15
C TYR A 81 6.41 -1.00 3.66
N ILE A 82 6.11 -2.24 4.05
CA ILE A 82 6.09 -2.68 5.46
C ILE A 82 7.45 -2.47 6.11
N ILE A 83 8.54 -2.87 5.46
CA ILE A 83 9.90 -2.69 5.99
C ILE A 83 10.20 -1.20 6.19
N CYS A 84 9.93 -0.36 5.20
CA CYS A 84 10.13 1.09 5.31
C CYS A 84 9.29 1.70 6.45
N LEU A 85 8.02 1.29 6.61
CA LEU A 85 7.15 1.73 7.70
C LEU A 85 7.73 1.37 9.07
N ILE A 86 8.23 0.14 9.24
CA ILE A 86 8.82 -0.32 10.50
C ILE A 86 10.09 0.48 10.83
N VAL A 87 11.00 0.61 9.85
CA VAL A 87 12.28 1.30 10.03
C VAL A 87 12.07 2.79 10.33
N LEU A 88 11.27 3.49 9.52
CA LEU A 88 10.99 4.91 9.75
C LEU A 88 10.22 5.15 11.06
N SER A 89 9.29 4.27 11.42
CA SER A 89 8.61 4.32 12.72
C SER A 89 9.59 4.19 13.89
N ALA A 90 10.57 3.28 13.77
CA ALA A 90 11.58 3.09 14.81
C ALA A 90 12.48 4.33 14.94
N ILE A 91 12.95 4.87 13.82
CA ILE A 91 13.76 6.10 13.78
C ILE A 91 12.99 7.26 14.41
N LEU A 92 11.75 7.48 14.00
CA LEU A 92 10.93 8.57 14.54
C LEU A 92 10.71 8.41 16.06
N LYS A 93 10.42 7.20 16.54
CA LYS A 93 10.27 6.94 17.98
C LYS A 93 11.53 7.27 18.77
N ILE A 94 12.70 6.93 18.22
CA ILE A 94 13.99 7.26 18.84
C ILE A 94 14.17 8.78 18.90
N ILE A 95 13.93 9.49 17.79
CA ILE A 95 14.06 10.96 17.72
C ILE A 95 13.12 11.64 18.72
N ILE A 96 11.85 11.23 18.78
CA ILE A 96 10.86 11.80 19.71
C ILE A 96 11.30 11.57 21.17
N LYS A 97 11.79 10.37 21.49
CA LYS A 97 12.26 10.04 22.84
C LYS A 97 13.50 10.85 23.23
N LEU A 98 14.46 11.01 22.33
CA LEU A 98 15.71 11.74 22.59
C LEU A 98 15.48 13.25 22.71
N THR A 99 14.60 13.82 21.89
CA THR A 99 14.32 15.27 21.90
C THR A 99 13.49 15.71 23.11
N GLY A 100 12.75 14.78 23.74
CA GLY A 100 11.82 15.07 24.82
C GLY A 100 10.71 16.05 24.40
N ILE A 101 10.44 16.16 23.09
CA ILE A 101 9.56 17.20 22.55
C ILE A 101 8.14 17.08 23.09
N ILE A 102 7.68 15.84 23.34
CA ILE A 102 6.36 15.58 23.92
C ILE A 102 6.26 16.17 25.33
N ASP A 103 7.24 15.92 26.19
CA ASP A 103 7.20 16.36 27.60
C ASP A 103 7.25 17.88 27.69
N LYS A 104 8.07 18.52 26.84
CA LYS A 104 8.15 20.00 26.73
C LYS A 104 6.84 20.63 26.25
N LEU A 105 6.16 20.02 25.27
CA LEU A 105 4.90 20.56 24.75
C LEU A 105 3.75 20.37 25.76
N ILE A 106 3.74 19.25 26.48
CA ILE A 106 2.75 18.98 27.54
C ILE A 106 2.89 19.99 28.68
N SER A 107 4.12 20.27 29.15
CA SER A 107 4.34 21.23 30.25
C SER A 107 4.02 22.68 29.86
N ALA A 108 4.10 23.02 28.57
CA ALA A 108 3.81 24.35 28.05
C ALA A 108 2.30 24.65 27.85
N THR A 109 1.41 23.65 27.96
CA THR A 109 -0.04 23.85 27.73
C THR A 109 -0.82 23.84 29.04
N ILE A 110 -1.77 24.79 29.20
CA ILE A 110 -2.75 24.76 30.29
C ILE A 110 -3.80 23.70 29.94
N ILE A 111 -3.69 22.50 30.52
CA ILE A 111 -4.54 21.37 30.14
C ILE A 111 -5.83 21.39 30.95
N LEU A 112 -6.94 21.75 30.31
CA LEU A 112 -8.26 21.34 30.76
C LEU A 112 -8.45 19.86 30.43
N ALA A 113 -8.52 19.02 31.47
CA ALA A 113 -8.36 17.57 31.34
C ALA A 113 -9.40 16.89 30.43
N LEU A 114 -10.66 17.36 30.42
CA LEU A 114 -11.71 16.76 29.60
C LEU A 114 -11.68 17.21 28.13
N PRO A 115 -11.65 18.51 27.79
CA PRO A 115 -11.49 18.97 26.41
C PRO A 115 -10.26 18.39 25.70
N SER A 116 -9.11 18.32 26.40
CA SER A 116 -7.89 17.75 25.83
C SER A 116 -8.06 16.28 25.43
N LYS A 117 -8.75 15.48 26.25
CA LYS A 117 -9.02 14.07 25.95
C LYS A 117 -9.97 13.89 24.76
N LEU A 118 -10.99 14.74 24.64
CA LEU A 118 -11.93 14.72 23.51
C LEU A 118 -11.24 15.04 22.19
N ILE A 119 -10.42 16.10 22.15
CA ILE A 119 -9.63 16.43 20.95
C ILE A 119 -8.62 15.31 20.66
N GLY A 120 -7.99 14.78 21.71
CA GLY A 120 -7.08 13.64 21.60
C GLY A 120 -7.74 12.42 20.96
N ALA A 121 -9.00 12.12 21.31
CA ALA A 121 -9.81 11.05 20.72
C ALA A 121 -10.05 11.28 19.23
N PHE A 122 -10.47 12.48 18.85
CA PHE A 122 -10.71 12.83 17.45
C PHE A 122 -9.44 12.70 16.60
N LEU A 123 -8.31 13.26 17.06
CA LEU A 123 -7.03 13.17 16.36
C LEU A 123 -6.57 11.72 16.18
N LYS A 124 -6.79 10.87 17.17
CA LYS A 124 -6.44 9.45 17.07
C LYS A 124 -7.38 8.66 16.19
N VAL A 125 -8.65 9.03 16.07
CA VAL A 125 -9.53 8.44 15.04
C VAL A 125 -8.96 8.72 13.65
N LEU A 126 -8.52 9.96 13.39
CA LEU A 126 -7.89 10.31 12.11
C LEU A 126 -6.59 9.54 11.88
N GLU A 127 -5.72 9.45 12.90
CA GLU A 127 -4.48 8.67 12.80
C GLU A 127 -4.73 7.18 12.54
N TYR A 128 -5.70 6.59 13.25
CA TYR A 128 -6.08 5.20 13.08
C TYR A 128 -6.79 4.93 11.76
N TYR A 129 -7.51 5.91 11.22
CA TYR A 129 -8.04 5.82 9.87
C TYR A 129 -6.91 5.69 8.84
N ILE A 130 -5.79 6.41 9.02
CA ILE A 130 -4.63 6.27 8.14
C ILE A 130 -3.93 4.90 8.36
N TYR A 131 -3.80 4.43 9.60
CA TYR A 131 -3.32 3.05 9.83
C TYR A 131 -4.20 2.01 9.16
N THR A 132 -5.52 2.15 9.25
CA THR A 132 -6.47 1.29 8.54
C THR A 132 -6.24 1.34 7.04
N PHE A 133 -6.09 2.52 6.45
CA PHE A 133 -5.79 2.66 5.03
C PHE A 133 -4.56 1.83 4.62
N ILE A 134 -3.47 1.94 5.38
CA ILE A 134 -2.21 1.24 5.09
C ILE A 134 -2.36 -0.27 5.24
N ILE A 135 -3.03 -0.72 6.30
CA ILE A 135 -3.31 -2.14 6.53
C ILE A 135 -4.14 -2.68 5.35
N LEU A 136 -5.20 -1.98 4.95
CA LEU A 136 -6.03 -2.38 3.81
C LEU A 136 -5.23 -2.40 2.51
N PHE A 137 -4.37 -1.41 2.28
CA PHE A 137 -3.53 -1.36 1.09
C PHE A 137 -2.60 -2.58 1.01
N VAL A 138 -1.91 -2.89 2.11
CA VAL A 138 -1.05 -4.08 2.20
C VAL A 138 -1.84 -5.38 2.04
N LEU A 139 -3.01 -5.48 2.66
CA LEU A 139 -3.88 -6.66 2.51
C LEU A 139 -4.36 -6.82 1.08
N ALA A 140 -4.72 -5.74 0.39
CA ALA A 140 -5.14 -5.78 -1.01
C ALA A 140 -4.02 -6.32 -1.92
N SER A 141 -2.76 -5.99 -1.63
CA SER A 141 -1.59 -6.50 -2.35
C SER A 141 -1.34 -8.00 -2.18
N ILE A 142 -2.01 -8.66 -1.23
CA ILE A 142 -1.88 -10.09 -0.98
C ILE A 142 -3.11 -10.80 -1.59
N PRO A 143 -2.93 -11.61 -2.64
CA PRO A 143 -4.04 -12.19 -3.41
C PRO A 143 -5.08 -12.97 -2.58
N PHE A 144 -4.63 -13.60 -1.49
CA PHE A 144 -5.49 -14.31 -0.55
C PHE A 144 -6.64 -13.44 0.00
N PHE A 145 -6.43 -12.14 0.19
CA PHE A 145 -7.44 -11.28 0.80
C PHE A 145 -8.44 -10.68 -0.19
N THR A 146 -8.22 -10.78 -1.51
CA THR A 146 -9.05 -10.09 -2.50
C THR A 146 -10.55 -10.42 -2.44
N PRO A 147 -11.00 -11.66 -2.17
CA PRO A 147 -12.43 -11.96 -1.99
C PRO A 147 -13.10 -11.10 -0.90
N TYR A 148 -12.42 -10.87 0.23
CA TYR A 148 -12.95 -10.06 1.34
C TYR A 148 -13.10 -8.58 0.96
N PHE A 149 -12.30 -8.08 0.00
CA PHE A 149 -12.46 -6.73 -0.54
C PHE A 149 -13.68 -6.61 -1.44
N LYS A 150 -14.00 -7.63 -2.25
CA LYS A 150 -15.20 -7.64 -3.10
C LYS A 150 -16.50 -7.67 -2.28
N GLU A 151 -16.49 -8.30 -1.11
CA GLU A 151 -17.64 -8.33 -0.18
C GLU A 151 -17.75 -7.07 0.71
N SER A 152 -16.67 -6.28 0.83
CA SER A 152 -16.62 -5.10 1.69
C SER A 152 -17.15 -3.86 0.97
N THR A 153 -17.99 -3.11 1.66
CA THR A 153 -18.44 -1.79 1.18
C THR A 153 -17.53 -0.66 1.67
N VAL A 154 -16.85 -0.87 2.80
CA VAL A 154 -16.04 0.17 3.46
C VAL A 154 -14.60 0.17 2.96
N ALA A 155 -13.98 -1.01 2.78
CA ALA A 155 -12.56 -1.10 2.44
C ALA A 155 -12.23 -0.47 1.07
N PRO A 156 -12.98 -0.75 -0.01
CA PRO A 156 -12.75 -0.09 -1.30
C PRO A 156 -12.97 1.43 -1.22
N ALA A 157 -13.94 1.89 -0.41
CA ALA A 157 -14.20 3.31 -0.22
C ALA A 157 -13.02 4.01 0.49
N ILE A 158 -12.42 3.39 1.51
CA ILE A 158 -11.22 3.92 2.17
C ILE A 158 -10.08 4.02 1.18
N LEU A 159 -9.80 2.97 0.40
CA LEU A 159 -8.65 2.95 -0.52
C LEU A 159 -8.79 3.94 -1.68
N SER A 160 -10.00 4.09 -2.25
CA SER A 160 -10.23 4.93 -3.43
C SER A 160 -10.54 6.40 -3.09
N LYS A 161 -11.21 6.68 -1.97
CA LYS A 161 -11.76 8.02 -1.67
C LYS A 161 -10.99 8.80 -0.61
N THR A 162 -9.99 8.21 0.05
CA THR A 162 -9.20 8.93 1.06
C THR A 162 -8.40 10.06 0.41
N PRO A 163 -8.69 11.34 0.70
CA PRO A 163 -8.01 12.46 0.08
C PRO A 163 -6.50 12.40 0.29
N VAL A 164 -5.74 12.90 -0.69
CA VAL A 164 -4.27 12.94 -0.72
C VAL A 164 -3.61 11.56 -0.83
N ILE A 165 -3.99 10.60 0.02
CA ILE A 165 -3.36 9.27 0.07
C ILE A 165 -3.79 8.42 -1.13
N SER A 166 -5.07 8.46 -1.52
CA SER A 166 -5.53 7.73 -2.72
C SER A 166 -4.82 8.19 -3.99
N LYS A 167 -4.48 9.48 -4.12
CA LYS A 167 -3.70 9.98 -5.26
C LYS A 167 -2.32 9.32 -5.35
N MET A 168 -1.71 8.98 -4.22
CA MET A 168 -0.41 8.32 -4.19
C MET A 168 -0.56 6.84 -4.55
N THR A 169 -1.56 6.14 -4.00
CA THR A 169 -1.64 4.67 -4.07
C THR A 169 -2.61 4.12 -5.11
N ASN A 170 -3.45 4.95 -5.74
CA ASN A 170 -4.52 4.50 -6.65
C ASN A 170 -3.97 3.68 -7.81
N ASN A 171 -2.84 4.08 -8.38
CA ASN A 171 -2.19 3.34 -9.45
C ASN A 171 -1.89 1.89 -9.03
N VAL A 172 -1.23 1.72 -7.88
CA VAL A 172 -0.92 0.38 -7.34
C VAL A 172 -2.20 -0.38 -7.02
N TYR A 173 -3.17 0.26 -6.35
CA TYR A 173 -4.45 -0.37 -6.00
C TYR A 173 -5.25 -0.83 -7.23
N ASN A 174 -5.36 0.02 -8.26
CA ASN A 174 -6.06 -0.30 -9.50
C ASN A 174 -5.34 -1.42 -10.25
N SER A 175 -4.01 -1.41 -10.28
CA SER A 175 -3.24 -2.50 -10.90
C SER A 175 -3.52 -3.85 -10.25
N ILE A 176 -3.64 -3.88 -8.91
CA ILE A 176 -3.98 -5.08 -8.14
C ILE A 176 -5.37 -5.59 -8.53
N MET A 177 -6.35 -4.70 -8.63
CA MET A 177 -7.73 -5.09 -8.96
C MET A 177 -7.86 -5.58 -10.40
N ASP A 178 -7.24 -4.89 -11.35
CA ASP A 178 -7.22 -5.31 -12.76
C ASP A 178 -6.51 -6.67 -12.92
N ILE A 179 -5.38 -6.88 -12.22
CA ILE A 179 -4.67 -8.17 -12.24
C ILE A 179 -5.49 -9.28 -11.57
N TYR A 180 -6.25 -8.97 -10.53
CA TYR A 180 -7.17 -9.94 -9.92
C TYR A 180 -8.22 -10.42 -10.94
N ASP A 181 -8.78 -9.51 -11.73
CA ASP A 181 -9.75 -9.87 -12.76
C ASP A 181 -9.09 -10.68 -13.91
N VAL A 182 -7.81 -10.41 -14.24
CA VAL A 182 -7.01 -11.29 -15.11
C VAL A 182 -6.87 -12.69 -14.50
N CYS A 183 -6.57 -12.80 -13.20
CA CYS A 183 -6.45 -14.10 -12.54
C CYS A 183 -7.76 -14.91 -12.60
N LEU A 184 -8.91 -14.25 -12.47
CA LEU A 184 -10.23 -14.88 -12.65
C LEU A 184 -10.47 -15.31 -14.10
N LYS A 185 -10.13 -14.46 -15.08
CA LYS A 185 -10.30 -14.73 -16.51
C LYS A 185 -9.53 -15.98 -16.97
N TYR A 186 -8.36 -16.23 -16.39
CA TYR A 186 -7.51 -17.38 -16.71
C TYR A 186 -7.65 -18.53 -15.69
N ASP A 187 -8.67 -18.54 -14.84
CA ASP A 187 -8.89 -19.65 -13.93
C ASP A 187 -9.18 -20.95 -14.71
N GLY A 188 -8.62 -22.08 -14.26
CA GLY A 188 -8.70 -23.37 -14.95
C GLY A 188 -7.94 -23.49 -16.28
N VAL A 189 -7.32 -22.43 -16.79
CA VAL A 189 -6.48 -22.48 -18.00
C VAL A 189 -5.11 -23.10 -17.67
N SER A 190 -4.66 -24.06 -18.49
CA SER A 190 -3.40 -24.78 -18.28
C SER A 190 -2.16 -23.91 -18.52
N ASP A 191 -2.14 -23.13 -19.61
CA ASP A 191 -1.09 -22.16 -19.91
C ASP A 191 -1.56 -20.73 -19.62
N LYS A 192 -1.03 -20.15 -18.55
CA LYS A 192 -1.35 -18.80 -18.10
C LYS A 192 -0.33 -17.75 -18.54
N SER A 193 0.56 -18.06 -19.49
CA SER A 193 1.57 -17.13 -19.99
C SER A 193 0.95 -15.82 -20.49
N LYS A 194 -0.17 -15.89 -21.21
CA LYS A 194 -0.94 -14.70 -21.64
C LYS A 194 -1.51 -13.90 -20.47
N GLY A 195 -1.98 -14.56 -19.42
CA GLY A 195 -2.44 -13.87 -18.20
C GLY A 195 -1.30 -13.14 -17.49
N ASN A 196 -0.11 -13.74 -17.49
CA ASN A 196 1.10 -13.10 -16.95
C ASN A 196 1.53 -11.89 -17.79
N GLU A 197 1.52 -11.99 -19.13
CA GLU A 197 1.78 -10.87 -20.05
C GLU A 197 0.79 -9.72 -19.84
N GLU A 198 -0.51 -10.02 -19.77
CA GLU A 198 -1.57 -9.03 -19.51
C GLU A 198 -1.35 -8.35 -18.15
N SER A 199 -0.93 -9.11 -17.13
CA SER A 199 -0.61 -8.56 -15.81
C SER A 199 0.61 -7.63 -15.84
N ILE A 200 1.66 -7.94 -16.62
CA ILE A 200 2.80 -7.04 -16.80
C ILE A 200 2.42 -5.77 -17.54
N ARG A 201 1.57 -5.85 -18.58
CA ARG A 201 1.02 -4.66 -19.25
C ARG A 201 0.27 -3.77 -18.26
N ILE A 202 -0.52 -4.35 -17.35
CA ILE A 202 -1.22 -3.61 -16.30
C ILE A 202 -0.24 -2.91 -15.34
N LEU A 203 0.79 -3.61 -14.84
CA LEU A 203 1.78 -3.00 -13.93
C LEU A 203 2.53 -1.84 -14.61
N LEU A 204 2.85 -2.00 -15.89
CA LEU A 204 3.47 -0.97 -16.71
C LEU A 204 2.55 0.23 -16.92
N LYS A 205 1.27 0.00 -17.26
CA LYS A 205 0.25 1.03 -17.47
C LYS A 205 0.06 1.93 -16.24
N TYR A 206 0.10 1.36 -15.04
CA TYR A 206 -0.07 2.10 -13.80
C TYR A 206 1.26 2.59 -13.19
N ASP A 207 2.39 2.47 -13.89
CA ASP A 207 3.72 2.84 -13.40
C ASP A 207 4.10 2.19 -12.06
N VAL A 208 3.65 0.96 -11.84
CA VAL A 208 4.03 0.14 -10.68
C VAL A 208 5.39 -0.50 -10.89
N ILE A 209 5.75 -0.76 -12.16
CA ILE A 209 7.08 -1.23 -12.55
C ILE A 209 7.60 -0.42 -13.75
N SER A 210 8.91 -0.19 -13.79
CA SER A 210 9.58 0.45 -14.92
C SER A 210 9.85 -0.55 -16.06
N GLU A 211 9.95 -0.03 -17.28
CA GLU A 211 10.35 -0.84 -18.45
C GLU A 211 11.71 -1.50 -18.27
N GLU A 212 12.67 -0.79 -17.67
CA GLU A 212 14.00 -1.31 -17.36
C GLU A 212 13.92 -2.52 -16.42
N SER A 213 13.14 -2.42 -15.34
CA SER A 213 12.95 -3.55 -14.43
C SER A 213 12.25 -4.72 -15.11
N VAL A 214 11.28 -4.48 -15.99
CA VAL A 214 10.65 -5.56 -16.77
C VAL A 214 11.68 -6.27 -17.66
N LYS A 215 12.51 -5.52 -18.40
CA LYS A 215 13.59 -6.10 -19.22
C LYS A 215 14.52 -6.97 -18.38
N LYS A 216 15.04 -6.43 -17.28
CA LYS A 216 15.96 -7.13 -16.39
C LYS A 216 15.35 -8.36 -15.74
N LEU A 217 14.07 -8.30 -15.35
CA LEU A 217 13.35 -9.45 -14.81
C LEU A 217 13.14 -10.54 -15.87
N ASN A 218 12.88 -10.15 -17.13
CA ASN A 218 12.73 -11.10 -18.22
C ASN A 218 14.06 -11.78 -18.59
N GLU A 219 15.15 -11.00 -18.68
CA GLU A 219 16.52 -11.51 -18.89
C GLU A 219 16.94 -12.51 -17.81
N LYS A 220 16.55 -12.25 -16.56
CA LYS A 220 16.76 -13.17 -15.42
C LYS A 220 15.83 -14.40 -15.44
N GLY A 221 15.00 -14.56 -16.46
CA GLY A 221 14.06 -15.68 -16.60
C GLY A 221 12.92 -15.68 -15.58
N LYS A 222 12.67 -14.55 -14.91
CA LYS A 222 11.65 -14.44 -13.86
C LYS A 222 10.25 -14.22 -14.43
N LEU A 223 10.13 -13.48 -15.54
CA LEU A 223 8.83 -13.19 -16.17
C LEU A 223 8.47 -14.16 -17.29
N LYS A 224 9.46 -14.69 -18.03
CA LYS A 224 9.27 -15.65 -19.13
C LYS A 224 8.27 -15.15 -20.19
N ILE A 225 8.45 -13.89 -20.60
CA ILE A 225 7.64 -13.22 -21.62
C ILE A 225 8.34 -13.30 -22.97
N ASN A 226 7.65 -13.82 -23.98
CA ASN A 226 8.20 -14.03 -25.32
C ASN A 226 8.05 -12.79 -26.22
N ASN A 227 7.01 -11.98 -26.02
CA ASN A 227 6.66 -10.79 -26.82
C ASN A 227 7.00 -9.47 -26.11
N LEU A 228 8.14 -9.42 -25.41
CA LEU A 228 8.49 -8.28 -24.56
C LEU A 228 8.57 -6.95 -25.33
N ASP A 229 9.16 -6.95 -26.53
CA ASP A 229 9.29 -5.73 -27.34
C ASP A 229 7.93 -5.16 -27.78
N GLU A 230 6.94 -6.03 -28.00
CA GLU A 230 5.57 -5.62 -28.31
C GLU A 230 4.90 -4.94 -27.11
N ILE A 231 5.08 -5.49 -25.90
CA ILE A 231 4.56 -4.92 -24.65
C ILE A 231 5.12 -3.52 -24.41
N LEU A 232 6.43 -3.35 -24.58
CA LEU A 232 7.10 -2.08 -24.31
C LEU A 232 6.74 -1.02 -25.36
N SER A 233 6.70 -1.40 -26.64
CA SER A 233 6.30 -0.47 -27.72
C SER A 233 4.82 -0.06 -27.66
N GLU A 234 3.94 -0.89 -27.09
CA GLU A 234 2.56 -0.49 -26.80
C GLU A 234 2.49 0.58 -25.71
N LYS A 235 3.25 0.42 -24.61
CA LYS A 235 3.35 1.45 -23.55
C LYS A 235 3.84 2.77 -24.13
N GLU A 236 4.95 2.77 -24.87
CA GLU A 236 5.52 3.99 -25.45
C GLU A 236 4.53 4.73 -26.38
N ARG A 237 3.68 3.99 -27.10
CA ARG A 237 2.62 4.58 -27.95
C ARG A 237 1.52 5.21 -27.12
N ASN A 238 1.09 4.55 -26.06
CA ASN A 238 0.05 5.07 -25.17
C ASN A 238 0.53 6.32 -24.43
N ASP A 239 1.77 6.32 -23.91
CA ASP A 239 2.38 7.48 -23.24
C ASP A 239 2.52 8.70 -24.17
N LYS A 240 2.71 8.47 -25.47
CA LYS A 240 2.71 9.55 -26.47
C LYS A 240 1.33 10.12 -26.70
N ASN A 241 0.31 9.27 -26.77
CA ASN A 241 -1.07 9.71 -27.00
C ASN A 241 -1.63 10.51 -25.81
N ASP A 242 -1.32 10.11 -24.58
CA ASP A 242 -1.76 10.81 -23.36
C ASP A 242 -1.06 12.17 -23.13
N LYS A 243 0.06 12.43 -23.82
CA LYS A 243 0.73 13.74 -23.80
C LYS A 243 0.16 14.73 -24.83
N ILE A 244 -0.67 14.25 -25.75
CA ILE A 244 -1.24 15.02 -26.86
C ILE A 244 -2.72 15.36 -26.59
N SER A 245 -3.35 14.69 -25.63
CA SER A 245 -4.72 14.93 -25.14
C SER A 245 -4.78 15.93 -23.98
#